data_AF-A0A2H3HLY2-F1
#
_entry.id   AF-A0A2H3HLY2-F1
#
_cell.length_a   1.000
_cell.length_b   1.000
_cell.length_c   1.000
_cell.angle_alpha   90.00
_cell.angle_beta   90.00
_cell.angle_gamma   90.00
#
_symmetry.space_group_name_H-M   'P 1'
#
loop_
_entity.id
_entity.type
_entity.pdbx_description
1 polymer ?
#
loop_
_entity_poly.entity_id
_entity_poly.type
_entity_poly.pdbx_seq_one_letter_code
_entity_poly.pdbx_strand_id
1 'polypeptide(L)'
;MSEVKRTSPFASEAFPSQGYPQVTISPTHSRTVTTSGQFGIDLSGQIASSFADQVKLSFRNLAAAVISGGARLEDVLKVTMYVVDYDPSNISSVTEAMAATFGSKIPANTLIGVARLFKPDVLFEIDAIAVLNEESNESSPSEPIKSIDVVIVGAGMSGVQAAYECHKAGLSYVLLEAHDRIGGRTRSEVASNLGSGVVDMGAAWINDTSQSEMYKLSKDLGLDLITQWAEGAEIWEYKEGNAFTAPYGEIAVSETQAPEVEKFFGALYAVNPSDERVAADLDSLTFS
;
A
#
# COMPACT_ATOMS: atom_id res chain seq x y z
N MET A 1 -14.13 -16.28 -8.66
CA MET A 1 -14.18 -16.32 -7.18
C MET A 1 -13.31 -17.42 -6.63
N SER A 2 -12.12 -17.04 -6.20
CA SER A 2 -11.26 -17.87 -5.36
C SER A 2 -11.91 -18.05 -3.98
N GLU A 3 -12.00 -19.29 -3.51
CA GLU A 3 -12.69 -19.64 -2.25
C GLU A 3 -11.71 -19.70 -1.07
N VAL A 4 -12.19 -19.47 0.15
CA VAL A 4 -11.45 -19.80 1.38
C VAL A 4 -11.10 -21.29 1.39
N LYS A 5 -9.80 -21.60 1.35
CA LYS A 5 -9.32 -22.98 1.42
C LYS A 5 -9.29 -23.45 2.87
N ARG A 6 -9.80 -24.66 3.12
CA ARG A 6 -9.93 -25.27 4.44
C ARG A 6 -9.17 -26.58 4.48
N THR A 7 -8.28 -26.78 5.44
CA THR A 7 -7.49 -28.02 5.57
C THR A 7 -7.36 -28.45 7.03
N SER A 8 -7.18 -29.76 7.23
CA SER A 8 -6.96 -30.37 8.55
C SER A 8 -5.77 -31.34 8.47
N PRO A 9 -4.52 -30.83 8.53
CA PRO A 9 -3.32 -31.65 8.30
C PRO A 9 -3.11 -32.75 9.35
N PHE A 10 -3.72 -32.65 10.53
CA PHE A 10 -3.58 -33.66 11.59
C PHE A 10 -4.77 -34.62 11.67
N ALA A 11 -5.78 -34.48 10.80
CA ALA A 11 -6.90 -35.41 10.76
C ALA A 11 -6.42 -36.80 10.32
N SER A 12 -6.62 -37.80 11.18
CA SER A 12 -6.19 -39.18 10.96
C SER A 12 -7.14 -40.15 11.68
N GLU A 13 -6.97 -41.46 11.50
CA GLU A 13 -7.72 -42.45 12.28
C GLU A 13 -7.47 -42.32 13.79
N ALA A 14 -6.26 -41.95 14.20
CA ALA A 14 -5.88 -41.75 15.61
C ALA A 14 -6.35 -40.39 16.17
N PHE A 15 -6.56 -39.40 15.30
CA PHE A 15 -7.06 -38.07 15.65
C PHE A 15 -8.18 -37.67 14.68
N PRO A 16 -9.41 -38.16 14.92
CA PRO A 16 -10.53 -37.88 14.04
C PRO A 16 -10.84 -36.37 13.98
N SER A 17 -11.40 -35.95 12.84
CA SER A 17 -11.81 -34.57 12.61
C SER A 17 -12.74 -34.09 13.73
N GLN A 18 -12.44 -32.90 14.28
CA GLN A 18 -13.20 -32.29 15.37
C GLN A 18 -14.44 -31.51 14.87
N GLY A 19 -14.83 -31.70 13.61
CA GLY A 19 -15.97 -30.99 13.00
C GLY A 19 -15.67 -29.58 12.51
N TYR A 20 -14.40 -29.17 12.47
CA TYR A 20 -13.94 -27.89 11.94
C TYR A 20 -12.58 -28.02 11.26
N PRO A 21 -12.22 -27.10 10.33
CA PRO A 21 -10.89 -27.10 9.72
C PRO A 21 -9.84 -26.59 10.70
N GLN A 22 -8.67 -27.22 10.72
CA GLN A 22 -7.55 -26.74 11.55
C GLN A 22 -6.87 -25.51 10.95
N VAL A 23 -6.97 -25.35 9.63
CA VAL A 23 -6.39 -24.24 8.88
C VAL A 23 -7.41 -23.70 7.88
N THR A 24 -7.56 -22.38 7.85
CA THR A 24 -8.27 -21.64 6.79
C THR A 24 -7.31 -20.68 6.12
N ILE A 25 -7.32 -20.62 4.80
CA ILE A 25 -6.43 -19.77 3.99
C ILE A 25 -7.31 -18.84 3.15
N SER A 26 -7.08 -17.54 3.28
CA SER A 26 -7.74 -16.55 2.44
C SER A 26 -7.25 -16.65 1.00
N PRO A 27 -8.09 -16.30 0.03
CA PRO A 27 -7.63 -16.05 -1.33
C PRO A 27 -6.56 -14.95 -1.41
N THR A 28 -5.82 -14.93 -2.52
CA THR A 28 -4.94 -13.82 -2.86
C THR A 28 -5.78 -12.55 -3.12
N HIS A 29 -5.23 -11.37 -2.80
CA HIS A 29 -5.90 -10.07 -2.98
C HIS A 29 -7.26 -9.93 -2.26
N SER A 30 -7.39 -10.52 -1.07
CA SER A 30 -8.58 -10.38 -0.23
C SER A 30 -8.50 -9.17 0.69
N ARG A 31 -9.61 -8.46 0.86
CA ARG A 31 -9.78 -7.48 1.96
C ARG A 31 -10.32 -8.19 3.20
N THR A 32 -9.86 -7.78 4.38
CA THR A 32 -10.32 -8.39 5.64
C THR A 32 -11.53 -7.64 6.21
N VAL A 33 -12.51 -8.40 6.69
CA VAL A 33 -13.65 -7.92 7.49
C VAL A 33 -13.48 -8.50 8.89
N THR A 34 -13.55 -7.64 9.91
CA THR A 34 -13.53 -8.06 11.31
C THR A 34 -14.82 -7.61 11.98
N THR A 35 -15.39 -8.44 12.84
CA THR A 35 -16.56 -8.07 13.64
C THR A 35 -16.14 -7.84 15.08
N SER A 36 -16.78 -6.90 15.76
CA SER A 36 -16.78 -6.90 17.22
C SER A 36 -17.50 -8.15 17.77
N GLY A 37 -17.29 -8.45 19.05
CA GLY A 37 -18.00 -9.52 19.74
C GLY A 37 -19.52 -9.34 19.67
N GLN A 38 -20.20 -10.37 19.18
CA GLN A 38 -21.65 -10.45 19.10
C GLN A 38 -22.16 -11.35 20.22
N PHE A 39 -23.22 -10.92 20.87
CA PHE A 39 -23.87 -11.63 21.96
C PHE A 39 -25.39 -11.68 21.75
N GLY A 40 -26.09 -12.42 22.61
CA GLY A 40 -27.49 -12.75 22.45
C GLY A 40 -28.46 -11.62 22.77
N ILE A 41 -28.38 -10.49 22.05
CA ILE A 41 -29.27 -9.32 22.17
C ILE A 41 -30.17 -9.17 20.95
N ASP A 42 -31.43 -8.79 21.15
CA ASP A 42 -32.37 -8.49 20.06
C ASP A 42 -32.41 -7.00 19.69
N LEU A 43 -33.20 -6.66 18.67
CA LEU A 43 -33.35 -5.28 18.19
C LEU A 43 -34.03 -4.33 19.20
N SER A 44 -34.68 -4.86 20.23
CA SER A 44 -35.25 -4.07 21.33
C SER A 44 -34.23 -3.82 22.45
N GLY A 45 -33.04 -4.42 22.36
CA GLY A 45 -31.99 -4.34 23.38
C GLY A 45 -32.14 -5.39 24.49
N GLN A 46 -33.02 -6.37 24.34
CA GLN A 46 -33.24 -7.43 25.32
C GLN A 46 -32.24 -8.56 25.11
N ILE A 47 -31.55 -8.97 26.19
CA ILE A 47 -30.68 -10.15 26.18
C ILE A 47 -31.54 -11.40 26.37
N ALA A 48 -31.30 -12.44 25.57
CA ALA A 48 -31.98 -13.72 25.69
C ALA A 48 -31.69 -14.38 27.04
N SER A 49 -32.70 -15.02 27.62
CA SER A 49 -32.67 -15.47 29.02
C SER A 49 -31.96 -16.82 29.23
N SER A 50 -31.90 -17.67 28.21
CA SER A 50 -31.25 -18.99 28.29
C SER A 50 -29.93 -19.00 27.52
N PHE A 51 -28.98 -19.83 27.96
CA PHE A 51 -27.71 -20.02 27.24
C PHE A 51 -27.93 -20.43 25.78
N ALA A 52 -28.81 -21.41 25.53
CA ALA A 52 -29.11 -21.88 24.19
C ALA A 52 -29.68 -20.79 23.28
N ASP A 53 -30.56 -19.94 23.81
CA ASP A 53 -31.13 -18.82 23.05
C ASP A 53 -30.10 -17.70 22.84
N GLN A 54 -29.23 -17.45 23.81
CA GLN A 54 -28.10 -16.52 23.64
C GLN A 54 -27.16 -17.00 22.55
N VAL A 55 -26.79 -18.28 22.51
CA VAL A 55 -25.94 -18.84 21.45
C VAL A 55 -26.59 -18.63 20.09
N LYS A 56 -27.84 -19.07 19.89
CA LYS A 56 -28.57 -18.90 18.62
C LYS A 56 -28.63 -17.45 18.17
N LEU A 57 -28.95 -16.55 19.09
CA LEU A 57 -29.06 -15.13 18.81
C LEU A 57 -27.69 -14.49 18.51
N SER A 58 -26.63 -14.91 19.20
CA SER A 58 -25.26 -14.42 18.95
C SER A 58 -24.77 -14.80 17.56
N PHE A 59 -25.01 -16.05 17.13
CA PHE A 59 -24.69 -16.49 15.77
C PHE A 59 -25.50 -15.74 14.70
N ARG A 60 -26.79 -15.46 14.97
CA ARG A 60 -27.61 -14.63 14.07
C ARG A 60 -27.07 -13.20 13.95
N ASN A 61 -26.67 -12.61 15.07
CA ASN A 61 -26.11 -11.26 15.10
C ASN A 61 -24.73 -11.22 14.41
N LEU A 62 -23.91 -12.25 14.58
CA LEU A 62 -22.67 -12.44 13.84
C LEU A 62 -22.91 -12.52 12.34
N ALA A 63 -23.88 -13.33 11.91
CA ALA A 63 -24.22 -13.43 10.50
C ALA A 63 -24.63 -12.07 9.92
N ALA A 64 -25.47 -11.31 10.64
CA ALA A 64 -25.86 -9.96 10.24
C ALA A 64 -24.66 -9.00 10.16
N ALA A 65 -23.74 -9.04 11.14
CA ALA A 65 -22.54 -8.22 11.15
C ALA A 65 -21.61 -8.53 9.96
N VAL A 66 -21.33 -9.81 9.70
CA VAL A 66 -20.53 -10.27 8.55
C VAL A 66 -21.15 -9.81 7.23
N ILE A 67 -22.46 -10.02 7.05
CA ILE A 67 -23.19 -9.62 5.84
C ILE A 67 -23.18 -8.09 5.68
N SER A 68 -23.31 -7.32 6.77
CA SER A 68 -23.22 -5.85 6.72
C SER A 68 -21.83 -5.34 6.30
N GLY A 69 -20.78 -6.11 6.58
CA GLY A 69 -19.42 -5.87 6.09
C GLY A 69 -19.21 -6.26 4.63
N GLY A 70 -20.25 -6.77 3.95
CA GLY A 70 -20.22 -7.19 2.55
C GLY A 70 -19.77 -8.64 2.32
N ALA A 71 -19.42 -9.38 3.38
CA ALA A 71 -18.90 -10.74 3.27
C ALA A 71 -20.03 -11.78 3.35
N ARG A 72 -19.82 -12.95 2.74
CA ARG A 72 -20.75 -14.09 2.89
C ARG A 72 -20.28 -14.97 4.04
N LEU A 73 -21.18 -15.78 4.60
CA LEU A 73 -20.83 -16.67 5.72
C LEU A 73 -19.76 -17.72 5.34
N GLU A 74 -19.72 -18.13 4.07
CA GLU A 74 -18.67 -19.02 3.56
C GLU A 74 -17.29 -18.35 3.41
N ASP A 75 -17.23 -17.02 3.50
CA ASP A 75 -15.99 -16.23 3.46
C ASP A 75 -15.39 -16.00 4.86
N VAL A 76 -16.02 -16.53 5.92
CA VAL A 76 -15.48 -16.47 7.28
C VAL A 76 -14.28 -17.42 7.40
N LEU A 77 -13.13 -16.86 7.79
CA LEU A 77 -11.89 -17.62 8.03
C LEU A 77 -11.92 -18.24 9.43
N LYS A 78 -12.18 -17.40 10.43
CA LYS A 78 -12.07 -17.77 11.83
C LYS A 78 -13.21 -17.18 12.64
N VAL A 79 -13.69 -17.95 13.62
CA VAL A 79 -14.50 -17.42 14.73
C VAL A 79 -13.84 -17.69 16.07
N THR A 80 -14.01 -16.76 17.02
CA THR A 80 -13.61 -16.94 18.41
C THR A 80 -14.84 -16.90 19.29
N MET A 81 -15.03 -17.90 20.14
CA MET A 81 -16.20 -18.05 20.99
C MET A 81 -15.78 -18.02 22.45
N TYR A 82 -16.45 -17.20 23.25
CA TYR A 82 -16.25 -17.08 24.68
C TYR A 82 -17.49 -17.59 25.42
N VAL A 83 -17.29 -18.53 26.34
CA VAL A 83 -18.37 -19.14 27.13
C VAL A 83 -18.11 -18.90 28.60
N VAL A 84 -19.05 -18.23 29.28
CA VAL A 84 -18.98 -18.05 30.74
C VAL A 84 -19.14 -19.40 31.43
N ASP A 85 -18.26 -19.71 32.37
CA ASP A 85 -18.28 -20.95 33.17
C ASP A 85 -18.50 -22.21 32.31
N TYR A 86 -17.69 -22.35 31.25
CA TYR A 86 -17.85 -23.39 30.23
C TYR A 86 -18.10 -24.78 30.82
N ASP A 87 -19.28 -25.33 30.53
CA ASP A 87 -19.66 -26.70 30.79
C ASP A 87 -19.70 -27.48 29.47
N PRO A 88 -18.87 -28.53 29.31
CA PRO A 88 -18.89 -29.40 28.13
C PRO A 88 -20.26 -30.00 27.80
N SER A 89 -21.18 -30.12 28.78
CA SER A 89 -22.54 -30.62 28.54
C SER A 89 -23.36 -29.71 27.61
N ASN A 90 -23.02 -28.41 27.52
CA ASN A 90 -23.74 -27.41 26.74
C ASN A 90 -23.18 -27.23 25.31
N ILE A 91 -22.17 -28.02 24.93
CA ILE A 91 -21.51 -27.89 23.63
C ILE A 91 -22.45 -28.11 22.45
N SER A 92 -23.53 -28.88 22.63
CA SER A 92 -24.54 -29.15 21.59
C SER A 92 -25.19 -27.88 21.06
N SER A 93 -25.49 -26.91 21.93
CA SER A 93 -26.07 -25.63 21.52
C SER A 93 -25.14 -24.86 20.58
N VAL A 94 -23.82 -24.93 20.84
CA VAL A 94 -22.80 -24.27 20.03
C VAL A 94 -22.60 -25.00 18.70
N THR A 95 -22.50 -26.33 18.71
CA THR A 95 -22.31 -27.11 17.48
C THR A 95 -23.52 -27.04 16.55
N GLU A 96 -24.74 -27.05 17.08
CA GLU A 96 -25.97 -26.84 16.32
C GLU A 96 -26.00 -25.45 15.69
N ALA A 97 -25.66 -24.39 16.44
CA ALA A 97 -25.64 -23.03 15.92
C ALA A 97 -24.54 -22.82 14.85
N MET A 98 -23.36 -23.42 15.05
CA MET A 98 -22.27 -23.44 14.07
C MET A 98 -22.73 -24.09 12.76
N ALA A 99 -23.34 -25.28 12.84
CA ALA A 99 -23.85 -25.99 11.66
C ALA A 99 -24.99 -25.23 10.97
N ALA A 100 -25.91 -24.65 11.73
CA ALA A 100 -27.02 -23.85 11.18
C ALA A 100 -26.53 -22.57 10.47
N THR A 101 -25.43 -21.98 10.92
CA THR A 101 -24.91 -20.71 10.38
C THR A 101 -24.00 -20.93 9.19
N PHE A 102 -23.07 -21.89 9.28
CA PHE A 102 -22.00 -22.07 8.27
C PHE A 102 -22.21 -23.28 7.35
N GLY A 103 -23.20 -24.13 7.63
CA GLY A 103 -23.45 -25.34 6.85
C GLY A 103 -22.21 -26.23 6.79
N SER A 104 -21.83 -26.64 5.58
CA SER A 104 -20.62 -27.45 5.34
C SER A 104 -19.31 -26.64 5.32
N LYS A 105 -19.39 -25.31 5.36
CA LYS A 105 -18.24 -24.38 5.21
C LYS A 105 -17.80 -23.80 6.55
N ILE A 106 -17.78 -24.65 7.59
CA ILE A 106 -17.40 -24.27 8.95
C ILE A 106 -16.01 -23.58 8.95
N PRO A 107 -15.86 -22.42 9.62
CA PRO A 107 -14.58 -21.73 9.75
C PRO A 107 -13.65 -22.42 10.75
N ALA A 108 -12.36 -22.09 10.74
CA ALA A 108 -11.52 -22.40 11.88
C ALA A 108 -12.14 -21.75 13.12
N ASN A 109 -12.05 -22.41 14.28
CA ASN A 109 -12.65 -21.84 15.47
C ASN A 109 -11.83 -22.10 16.73
N THR A 110 -12.14 -21.32 17.75
CA THR A 110 -11.59 -21.47 19.10
C THR A 110 -12.70 -21.20 20.09
N LEU A 111 -12.88 -22.12 21.05
CA LEU A 111 -13.78 -21.93 22.19
C LEU A 111 -12.94 -21.71 23.44
N ILE A 112 -13.24 -20.63 24.16
CA ILE A 112 -12.53 -20.23 25.38
C ILE A 112 -13.54 -20.12 26.52
N GLY A 113 -13.32 -20.89 27.58
CA GLY A 113 -14.03 -20.71 28.84
C GLY A 113 -13.53 -19.46 29.55
N VAL A 114 -14.43 -18.56 29.94
CA VAL A 114 -14.12 -17.30 30.64
C VAL A 114 -14.89 -17.21 31.95
N ALA A 115 -14.36 -16.45 32.92
CA ALA A 115 -15.03 -16.25 34.20
C ALA A 115 -16.24 -15.29 34.11
N ARG A 116 -16.23 -14.36 33.13
CA ARG A 116 -17.31 -13.37 32.91
C ARG A 116 -17.12 -12.64 31.58
N LEU A 117 -18.21 -12.08 31.07
CA LEU A 117 -18.24 -11.12 29.96
C LEU A 117 -18.57 -9.71 30.49
N PHE A 118 -18.77 -8.74 29.60
CA PHE A 118 -18.93 -7.32 29.95
C PHE A 118 -20.21 -7.00 30.76
N LYS A 119 -21.21 -7.88 30.72
CA LYS A 119 -22.44 -7.81 31.53
C LYS A 119 -22.70 -9.18 32.19
N PRO A 120 -23.22 -9.22 33.44
CA PRO A 120 -23.47 -10.48 34.15
C PRO A 120 -24.42 -11.42 33.41
N ASP A 121 -25.42 -10.87 32.72
CA ASP A 121 -26.45 -11.65 32.04
C ASP A 121 -26.00 -12.16 30.66
N VAL A 122 -24.78 -11.85 30.23
CA VAL A 122 -24.22 -12.31 28.95
C VAL A 122 -23.34 -13.53 29.21
N LEU A 123 -23.76 -14.68 28.68
CA LEU A 123 -23.17 -15.99 28.91
C LEU A 123 -22.35 -16.50 27.72
N PHE A 124 -22.56 -15.91 26.55
CA PHE A 124 -21.90 -16.30 25.30
C PHE A 124 -21.59 -15.07 24.43
N GLU A 125 -20.40 -15.04 23.85
CA GLU A 125 -19.97 -14.01 22.90
C GLU A 125 -19.16 -14.65 21.76
N ILE A 126 -19.34 -14.17 20.53
CA ILE A 126 -18.63 -14.66 19.34
C ILE A 126 -18.16 -13.52 18.44
N ASP A 127 -16.93 -13.59 17.95
CA ASP A 127 -16.40 -12.71 16.91
C ASP A 127 -15.97 -13.49 15.67
N ALA A 128 -15.76 -12.78 14.56
CA ALA A 128 -15.30 -13.36 13.31
C ALA A 128 -14.26 -12.49 12.60
N ILE A 129 -13.37 -13.20 11.88
CA ILE A 129 -12.54 -12.65 10.81
C ILE A 129 -13.02 -13.29 9.50
N ALA A 130 -13.48 -12.46 8.57
CA ALA A 130 -13.91 -12.84 7.23
C ALA A 130 -13.11 -12.10 6.17
N VAL A 131 -13.27 -12.50 4.91
CA VAL A 131 -12.64 -11.85 3.77
C VAL A 131 -13.64 -11.45 2.69
N LEU A 132 -13.33 -10.38 1.97
CA LEU A 132 -13.99 -10.00 0.73
C LEU A 132 -13.06 -10.34 -0.43
N ASN A 133 -13.61 -11.03 -1.41
CA ASN A 133 -12.98 -11.14 -2.71
C ASN A 133 -13.23 -9.84 -3.48
N GLU A 134 -12.18 -9.16 -3.92
CA GLU A 134 -12.31 -7.90 -4.67
C GLU A 134 -12.99 -8.06 -6.05
N GLU A 135 -13.37 -9.28 -6.45
CA GLU A 135 -14.07 -9.55 -7.72
C GLU A 135 -15.57 -9.18 -7.71
N SER A 136 -16.19 -8.78 -6.59
CA SER A 136 -17.66 -8.65 -6.52
C SER A 136 -18.24 -7.25 -6.60
N ASN A 137 -17.46 -6.20 -6.91
CA ASN A 137 -18.04 -4.85 -7.03
C ASN A 137 -17.49 -3.95 -8.15
N GLU A 138 -16.73 -4.50 -9.10
CA GLU A 138 -16.48 -3.83 -10.38
C GLU A 138 -17.17 -4.61 -11.50
N SER A 139 -18.14 -3.97 -12.13
CA SER A 139 -18.65 -4.38 -13.44
C SER A 139 -17.55 -4.19 -14.49
N SER A 140 -16.60 -5.13 -14.52
CA SER A 140 -15.59 -5.24 -15.57
C SER A 140 -15.49 -6.72 -15.93
N PRO A 141 -15.62 -7.11 -17.21
CA PRO A 141 -15.44 -8.50 -17.61
C PRO A 141 -14.05 -8.95 -17.17
N SER A 142 -13.97 -10.16 -16.61
CA SER A 142 -12.72 -10.85 -16.31
C SER A 142 -11.97 -11.09 -17.63
N GLU A 143 -11.23 -10.09 -18.12
CA GLU A 143 -10.08 -10.40 -18.94
C GLU A 143 -9.18 -11.31 -18.08
N PRO A 144 -8.71 -12.44 -18.62
CA PRO A 144 -7.70 -13.23 -17.94
C PRO A 144 -6.56 -12.28 -17.54
N ILE A 145 -6.04 -12.41 -16.31
CA ILE A 145 -4.87 -11.65 -15.86
C ILE A 145 -3.85 -11.73 -16.99
N LYS A 146 -3.62 -10.60 -17.69
CA LYS A 146 -2.65 -10.57 -18.77
C LYS A 146 -1.34 -11.02 -18.14
N SER A 147 -0.81 -12.14 -18.61
CA SER A 147 0.55 -12.53 -18.25
C SER A 147 1.44 -11.39 -18.71
N ILE A 148 2.08 -10.74 -17.75
CA ILE A 148 3.04 -9.68 -18.01
C ILE A 148 4.44 -10.22 -17.74
N ASP A 149 5.39 -9.85 -18.57
CA ASP A 149 6.78 -10.31 -18.47
C ASP A 149 7.48 -9.65 -17.28
N VAL A 150 7.14 -8.40 -16.96
CA VAL A 150 7.82 -7.60 -15.92
C VAL A 150 6.84 -6.82 -15.04
N VAL A 151 7.05 -6.86 -13.72
CA VAL A 151 6.39 -5.97 -12.76
C VAL A 151 7.40 -4.96 -12.24
N ILE A 152 7.11 -3.67 -12.43
CA ILE A 152 7.95 -2.57 -11.97
C ILE A 152 7.24 -1.87 -10.81
N VAL A 153 7.91 -1.79 -9.67
CA VAL A 153 7.37 -1.19 -8.44
C VAL A 153 8.08 0.13 -8.17
N GLY A 154 7.32 1.22 -8.16
CA GLY A 154 7.77 2.61 -8.07
C GLY A 154 7.94 3.24 -9.45
N ALA A 155 7.26 4.37 -9.69
CA ALA A 155 7.32 5.17 -10.91
C ALA A 155 8.14 6.46 -10.72
N GLY A 156 9.26 6.36 -9.99
CA GLY A 156 10.33 7.35 -10.03
C GLY A 156 11.13 7.28 -11.34
N MET A 157 12.21 8.06 -11.44
CA MET A 157 13.07 8.08 -12.65
C MET A 157 13.58 6.69 -13.04
N SER A 158 14.05 5.88 -12.09
CA SER A 158 14.54 4.52 -12.35
C SER A 158 13.43 3.57 -12.81
N GLY A 159 12.24 3.67 -12.23
CA GLY A 159 11.09 2.84 -12.61
C GLY A 159 10.54 3.19 -13.98
N VAL A 160 10.46 4.49 -14.31
CA VAL A 160 10.07 4.96 -15.64
C VAL A 160 11.14 4.55 -16.68
N GLN A 161 12.43 4.62 -16.34
CA GLN A 161 13.50 4.12 -17.23
C GLN A 161 13.40 2.61 -17.45
N ALA A 162 13.15 1.82 -16.39
CA ALA A 162 12.95 0.38 -16.52
C ALA A 162 11.74 0.05 -17.42
N ALA A 163 10.65 0.82 -17.28
CA ALA A 163 9.47 0.70 -18.12
C ALA A 163 9.78 1.04 -19.59
N TYR A 164 10.56 2.09 -19.82
CA TYR A 164 11.02 2.49 -21.15
C TYR A 164 11.86 1.39 -21.82
N GLU A 165 12.80 0.78 -21.10
CA GLU A 165 13.61 -0.33 -21.64
C GLU A 165 12.77 -1.60 -21.87
N CYS A 166 11.85 -1.95 -20.97
CA CYS A 166 10.90 -3.05 -21.18
C CYS A 166 10.07 -2.81 -22.44
N HIS A 167 9.56 -1.59 -22.62
CA HIS A 167 8.80 -1.19 -23.80
C HIS A 167 9.62 -1.36 -25.09
N LYS A 168 10.86 -0.86 -25.10
CA LYS A 168 11.78 -1.00 -26.25
C LYS A 168 12.14 -2.45 -26.55
N ALA A 169 12.26 -3.29 -25.53
CA ALA A 169 12.50 -4.72 -25.67
C ALA A 169 11.26 -5.50 -26.17
N GLY A 170 10.11 -4.84 -26.30
CA GLY A 170 8.85 -5.49 -26.68
C GLY A 170 8.26 -6.37 -25.59
N LEU A 171 8.69 -6.19 -24.34
CA LEU A 171 8.18 -6.91 -23.17
C LEU A 171 6.89 -6.26 -22.68
N SER A 172 5.95 -7.08 -22.24
CA SER A 172 4.76 -6.62 -21.54
C SER A 172 5.11 -6.32 -20.07
N TYR A 173 4.67 -5.17 -19.56
CA TYR A 173 4.96 -4.77 -18.19
C TYR A 173 3.81 -4.02 -17.53
N VAL A 174 3.82 -4.00 -16.20
CA VAL A 174 3.02 -3.08 -15.38
C VAL A 174 3.95 -2.21 -14.55
N LEU A 175 3.62 -0.91 -14.45
CA LEU A 175 4.29 0.04 -13.59
C LEU A 175 3.34 0.43 -12.46
N LEU A 176 3.73 0.13 -11.22
CA LEU A 176 2.95 0.38 -10.02
C LEU A 176 3.55 1.57 -9.27
N GLU A 177 2.71 2.53 -8.89
CA GLU A 177 3.10 3.71 -8.11
C GLU A 177 2.14 3.87 -6.93
N ALA A 178 2.68 4.26 -5.77
CA ALA A 178 1.89 4.49 -4.58
C ALA A 178 1.17 5.85 -4.63
N HIS A 179 1.72 6.79 -5.38
CA HIS A 179 1.13 8.11 -5.63
C HIS A 179 0.23 8.15 -6.88
N ASP A 180 -0.53 9.23 -6.98
CA ASP A 180 -1.38 9.58 -8.13
C ASP A 180 -0.61 10.17 -9.32
N ARG A 181 0.73 10.22 -9.24
CA ARG A 181 1.61 10.74 -10.29
C ARG A 181 2.90 9.95 -10.40
N ILE A 182 3.51 10.00 -11.57
CA ILE A 182 4.87 9.48 -11.83
C ILE A 182 5.93 10.59 -11.72
N GLY A 183 7.21 10.21 -11.82
CA GLY A 183 8.38 11.11 -11.81
C GLY A 183 9.15 11.12 -10.48
N GLY A 184 8.59 10.56 -9.41
CA GLY A 184 9.25 10.53 -8.10
C GLY A 184 9.53 11.93 -7.57
N ARG A 185 10.82 12.30 -7.43
CA ARG A 185 11.22 13.63 -6.93
C ARG A 185 11.16 14.75 -7.98
N THR A 186 11.05 14.42 -9.27
CA THR A 186 10.77 15.41 -10.32
C THR A 186 9.27 15.63 -10.40
N ARG A 187 8.86 16.87 -10.70
CA ARG A 187 7.45 17.27 -10.72
C ARG A 187 7.28 18.47 -11.61
N SER A 188 6.57 18.30 -12.71
CA SER A 188 6.17 19.40 -13.57
C SER A 188 4.74 19.83 -13.22
N GLU A 189 4.51 21.13 -13.07
CA GLU A 189 3.24 21.73 -12.68
C GLU A 189 2.76 22.71 -13.75
N VAL A 190 1.46 22.72 -14.01
CA VAL A 190 0.89 23.70 -14.95
C VAL A 190 0.89 25.08 -14.30
N ALA A 191 1.49 26.07 -14.96
CA ALA A 191 1.58 27.44 -14.50
C ALA A 191 0.20 28.12 -14.59
N SER A 192 -0.58 28.05 -13.51
CA SER A 192 -1.95 28.58 -13.42
C SER A 192 -2.13 30.02 -13.94
N ASN A 193 -1.09 30.86 -13.89
CA ASN A 193 -1.16 32.28 -14.20
C ASN A 193 -0.41 32.69 -15.49
N LEU A 194 0.25 31.76 -16.18
CA LEU A 194 1.06 32.04 -17.39
C LEU A 194 0.46 31.40 -18.67
N GLY A 195 -0.80 30.95 -18.62
CA GLY A 195 -1.44 30.22 -19.73
C GLY A 195 -1.15 28.72 -19.67
N SER A 196 -0.87 28.08 -20.81
CA SER A 196 -0.57 26.64 -20.93
C SER A 196 0.88 26.26 -20.61
N GLY A 197 1.63 27.13 -19.93
CA GLY A 197 3.01 26.86 -19.56
C GLY A 197 3.12 25.77 -18.49
N VAL A 198 4.21 25.01 -18.52
CA VAL A 198 4.55 24.01 -17.49
C VAL A 198 5.85 24.45 -16.80
N VAL A 199 5.87 24.42 -15.47
CA VAL A 199 7.04 24.73 -14.63
C VAL A 199 7.55 23.43 -14.05
N ASP A 200 8.85 23.17 -14.13
CA ASP A 200 9.45 22.08 -13.38
C ASP A 200 9.84 22.52 -11.96
N MET A 201 9.45 21.72 -10.98
CA MET A 201 9.72 21.90 -9.55
C MET A 201 10.94 21.09 -9.09
N GLY A 202 11.68 20.46 -10.00
CA GLY A 202 12.91 19.72 -9.72
C GLY A 202 13.73 19.41 -11.00
N ALA A 203 14.97 18.94 -10.87
CA ALA A 203 15.82 18.56 -12.01
C ALA A 203 15.83 19.59 -13.18
N ALA A 204 15.85 20.88 -12.83
CA ALA A 204 15.54 21.97 -13.77
C ALA A 204 16.53 22.12 -14.94
N TRP A 205 17.74 21.56 -14.81
CA TRP A 205 18.80 21.70 -15.80
C TRP A 205 19.49 20.37 -16.04
N ILE A 206 19.72 20.08 -17.33
CA ILE A 206 20.65 19.06 -17.79
C ILE A 206 21.77 19.74 -18.58
N ASN A 207 22.97 19.15 -18.62
CA ASN A 207 24.07 19.67 -19.44
C ASN A 207 24.76 18.56 -20.25
N ASP A 208 25.40 18.95 -21.36
CA ASP A 208 26.02 18.02 -22.30
C ASP A 208 27.44 17.57 -21.90
N THR A 209 28.04 18.22 -20.90
CA THR A 209 29.44 18.04 -20.53
C THR A 209 29.59 17.03 -19.38
N SER A 210 28.88 17.24 -18.27
CA SER A 210 28.93 16.41 -17.06
C SER A 210 27.73 15.47 -16.90
N GLN A 211 26.72 15.57 -17.77
CA GLN A 211 25.50 14.75 -17.73
C GLN A 211 25.15 14.21 -19.12
N SER A 212 26.18 13.72 -19.81
CA SER A 212 26.14 13.25 -21.20
C SER A 212 25.03 12.22 -21.47
N GLU A 213 24.77 11.29 -20.54
CA GLU A 213 23.70 10.30 -20.70
C GLU A 213 22.30 10.91 -20.62
N MET A 214 22.07 11.87 -19.71
CA MET A 214 20.79 12.61 -19.65
C MET A 214 20.60 13.49 -20.89
N TYR A 215 21.68 14.12 -21.37
CA TYR A 215 21.65 14.90 -22.59
C TYR A 215 21.37 14.02 -23.82
N LYS A 216 21.96 12.83 -23.91
CA LYS A 216 21.66 11.84 -24.96
C LYS A 216 20.21 11.37 -24.88
N LEU A 217 19.71 11.03 -23.68
CA LEU A 217 18.32 10.60 -23.48
C LEU A 217 17.34 11.67 -23.96
N SER A 218 17.62 12.96 -23.71
CA SER A 218 16.78 14.04 -24.19
C SER A 218 16.68 14.10 -25.73
N LYS A 219 17.79 13.80 -26.43
CA LYS A 219 17.81 13.65 -27.89
C LYS A 219 17.04 12.42 -28.36
N ASP A 220 17.24 11.28 -27.71
CA ASP A 220 16.55 10.02 -28.04
C ASP A 220 15.03 10.15 -27.87
N LEU A 221 14.57 10.97 -26.91
CA LEU A 221 13.16 11.29 -26.69
C LEU A 221 12.64 12.44 -27.59
N GLY A 222 13.50 13.07 -28.39
CA GLY A 222 13.12 14.16 -29.28
C GLY A 222 12.67 15.43 -28.53
N LEU A 223 13.24 15.70 -27.36
CA LEU A 223 12.92 16.89 -26.57
C LEU A 223 13.62 18.13 -27.16
N ASP A 224 12.89 19.24 -27.22
CA ASP A 224 13.45 20.54 -27.57
C ASP A 224 14.31 21.06 -26.42
N LEU A 225 15.59 21.26 -26.69
CA LEU A 225 16.53 21.81 -25.73
C LEU A 225 16.76 23.30 -25.98
N ILE A 226 16.79 24.07 -24.90
CA ILE A 226 17.14 25.48 -24.93
C ILE A 226 18.59 25.60 -24.45
N THR A 227 19.44 26.19 -25.27
CA THR A 227 20.82 26.50 -24.87
C THR A 227 20.80 27.59 -23.81
N GLN A 228 21.29 27.26 -22.62
CA GLN A 228 21.61 28.26 -21.60
C GLN A 228 22.89 28.97 -21.99
N TRP A 229 22.88 30.30 -21.91
CA TRP A 229 24.08 31.11 -22.11
C TRP A 229 24.95 31.00 -20.87
N ALA A 230 25.95 30.12 -20.92
CA ALA A 230 26.95 29.94 -19.86
C ALA A 230 28.19 30.85 -20.04
N GLU A 231 28.12 31.79 -20.98
CA GLU A 231 29.19 32.75 -21.26
C GLU A 231 28.68 34.17 -21.05
N GLY A 232 29.52 35.03 -20.47
CA GLY A 232 29.20 36.43 -20.21
C GLY A 232 28.97 36.72 -18.72
N ALA A 233 28.27 37.81 -18.44
CA ALA A 233 28.00 38.25 -17.08
C ALA A 233 26.55 37.92 -16.67
N GLU A 234 26.39 37.28 -15.53
CA GLU A 234 25.12 37.18 -14.80
C GLU A 234 24.81 38.50 -14.11
N ILE A 235 23.54 38.89 -14.09
CA ILE A 235 23.06 40.09 -13.38
C ILE A 235 22.27 39.64 -12.15
N TRP A 236 22.71 40.10 -10.99
CA TRP A 236 22.08 39.83 -9.69
C TRP A 236 21.43 41.10 -9.18
N GLU A 237 20.09 41.14 -9.15
CA GLU A 237 19.32 42.23 -8.55
C GLU A 237 18.89 41.85 -7.12
N TYR A 238 19.37 42.60 -6.13
CA TYR A 238 18.95 42.44 -4.75
C TYR A 238 17.65 43.22 -4.45
N LYS A 239 16.97 42.84 -3.36
CA LYS A 239 15.70 43.45 -2.90
C LYS A 239 15.69 44.99 -2.81
N GLU A 240 16.85 45.62 -2.72
CA GLU A 240 17.01 47.07 -2.61
C GLU A 240 17.18 47.77 -3.98
N GLY A 241 17.09 47.04 -5.10
CA GLY A 241 17.23 47.56 -6.46
C GLY A 241 18.68 47.75 -6.92
N ASN A 242 19.65 47.31 -6.12
CA ASN A 242 21.06 47.26 -6.52
C ASN A 242 21.31 46.04 -7.41
N ALA A 243 21.88 46.28 -8.59
CA ALA A 243 22.26 45.23 -9.53
C ALA A 243 23.79 45.09 -9.58
N PHE A 244 24.29 43.85 -9.52
CA PHE A 244 25.71 43.52 -9.67
C PHE A 244 25.89 42.56 -10.84
N THR A 245 27.05 42.62 -11.48
CA THR A 245 27.43 41.70 -12.55
C THR A 245 28.60 40.83 -12.11
N ALA A 246 28.50 39.53 -12.31
CA ALA A 246 29.61 38.59 -12.14
C ALA A 246 29.71 37.67 -13.36
N PRO A 247 30.90 37.13 -13.69
CA PRO A 247 31.00 36.06 -14.68
C PRO A 247 30.03 34.91 -14.36
N TYR A 248 29.50 34.25 -15.39
CA TYR A 248 28.62 33.10 -15.22
C TYR A 248 29.23 32.02 -14.33
N GLY A 249 28.47 31.54 -13.35
CA GLY A 249 28.94 30.56 -12.35
C GLY A 249 29.75 31.14 -11.18
N GLU A 250 30.05 32.45 -11.18
CA GLU A 250 30.63 33.13 -10.02
C GLU A 250 29.53 33.77 -9.15
N ILE A 251 29.74 33.75 -7.84
CA ILE A 251 28.80 34.37 -6.91
C ILE A 251 29.10 35.86 -6.83
N ALA A 252 28.15 36.68 -7.29
CA ALA A 252 28.15 38.10 -6.98
C ALA A 252 27.85 38.26 -5.49
N VAL A 253 28.87 38.56 -4.67
CA VAL A 253 28.71 38.87 -3.25
C VAL A 253 29.12 40.31 -2.98
N SER A 254 28.36 41.00 -2.14
CA SER A 254 28.86 42.25 -1.55
C SER A 254 30.13 41.96 -0.75
N GLU A 255 31.08 42.92 -0.71
CA GLU A 255 32.33 42.77 0.06
C GLU A 255 32.07 42.38 1.53
N THR A 256 30.94 42.81 2.08
CA THR A 256 30.50 42.50 3.45
C THR A 256 30.00 41.06 3.65
N GLN A 257 29.53 40.38 2.60
CA GLN A 257 28.96 39.03 2.66
C GLN A 257 29.92 37.93 2.19
N ALA A 258 30.98 38.29 1.45
CA ALA A 258 31.94 37.35 0.89
C ALA A 258 32.49 36.32 1.92
N PRO A 259 32.87 36.69 3.17
CA PRO A 259 33.45 35.72 4.11
C PRO A 259 32.47 34.63 4.57
N GLU A 260 31.18 34.97 4.72
CA GLU A 260 30.16 34.00 5.15
C GLU A 260 29.77 33.05 4.02
N VAL A 261 29.68 33.58 2.81
CA VAL A 261 29.40 32.81 1.59
C VAL A 261 30.53 31.84 1.28
N GLU A 262 31.78 32.28 1.37
CA GLU A 262 32.96 31.43 1.18
C GLU A 262 33.01 30.29 2.22
N LYS A 263 32.68 30.59 3.48
CA LYS A 263 32.55 29.58 4.55
C LYS A 263 31.44 28.57 4.27
N PHE A 264 30.28 29.02 3.78
CA PHE A 264 29.15 28.16 3.46
C PHE A 264 29.47 27.21 2.30
N PHE A 265 29.99 27.73 1.19
CA PHE A 265 30.32 26.93 0.02
C PHE A 265 31.52 25.99 0.26
N GLY A 266 32.49 26.41 1.08
CA GLY A 266 33.58 25.53 1.52
C GLY A 266 33.09 24.33 2.34
N ALA A 267 32.01 24.49 3.12
CA ALA A 267 31.37 23.38 3.83
C ALA A 267 30.51 22.50 2.91
N LEU A 268 29.85 23.09 1.91
CA LEU A 268 28.96 22.39 0.97
C LEU A 268 29.72 21.52 -0.03
N TYR A 269 30.90 21.97 -0.50
CA TYR A 269 31.71 21.30 -1.51
C TYR A 269 32.93 20.55 -0.95
N ALA A 270 32.89 20.11 0.31
CA ALA A 270 33.95 19.29 0.90
C ALA A 270 34.25 18.01 0.10
N VAL A 271 33.30 17.58 -0.75
CA VAL A 271 33.48 16.61 -1.82
C VAL A 271 32.91 17.26 -3.09
N ASN A 272 33.72 17.41 -4.14
CA ASN A 272 33.23 17.88 -5.44
C ASN A 272 32.72 16.66 -6.23
N PRO A 273 31.40 16.47 -6.39
CA PRO A 273 30.85 15.33 -7.13
C PRO A 273 31.15 15.39 -8.63
N SER A 274 31.63 16.53 -9.14
CA SER A 274 32.07 16.72 -10.52
C SER A 274 33.56 16.43 -10.74
N ASP A 275 34.31 16.01 -9.71
CA ASP A 275 35.67 15.46 -9.90
C ASP A 275 35.55 14.16 -10.72
N GLU A 276 36.22 14.10 -11.87
CA GLU A 276 36.15 12.96 -12.81
C GLU A 276 36.36 11.60 -12.13
N ARG A 277 37.18 11.54 -11.08
CA ARG A 277 37.45 10.30 -10.34
C ARG A 277 36.26 9.83 -9.51
N VAL A 278 35.46 10.76 -8.99
CA VAL A 278 34.27 10.48 -8.20
C VAL A 278 33.07 10.24 -9.11
N ALA A 279 32.96 11.00 -10.20
CA ALA A 279 31.89 10.85 -11.18
C ALA A 279 31.91 9.48 -11.86
N ALA A 280 33.08 9.03 -12.34
CA ALA A 280 33.21 7.73 -13.01
C ALA A 280 32.86 6.54 -12.09
N ASP A 281 33.28 6.60 -10.82
CA ASP A 281 32.95 5.58 -9.82
C ASP A 281 31.43 5.55 -9.53
N LEU A 282 30.79 6.72 -9.40
CA LEU A 282 29.35 6.82 -9.17
C LEU A 282 28.52 6.37 -10.38
N ASP A 283 28.96 6.69 -11.59
CA ASP A 283 28.30 6.26 -12.83
C ASP A 283 28.39 4.73 -13.00
N SER A 284 29.54 4.13 -12.64
CA SER A 284 29.74 2.68 -12.71
C SER A 284 28.79 1.88 -11.80
N LEU A 285 28.30 2.50 -10.71
CA LEU A 285 27.32 1.88 -9.80
C LEU A 285 25.88 1.93 -10.32
N THR A 286 25.61 2.77 -11.32
CA THR A 286 24.25 3.01 -11.83
C THR A 286 23.94 2.19 -13.09
N PHE A 287 24.96 1.81 -13.86
CA PHE A 287 24.82 1.15 -15.17
C PHE A 287 25.37 -0.29 -15.24
N SER A 288 25.47 -0.99 -14.10
CA SER A 288 25.90 -2.40 -14.03
C SER A 288 24.81 -3.40 -14.41
#